data_AF-A0A5K0VCR4-F1
#
_entry.id   AF-A0A5K0VCR4-F1
#
_cell.length_a   1.000
_cell.length_b   1.000
_cell.length_c   1.000
_cell.angle_alpha   90.00
_cell.angle_beta   90.00
_cell.angle_gamma   90.00
#
_symmetry.space_group_name_H-M   'P 1'
#
loop_
_entity.id
_entity.type
_entity.pdbx_description
1 polymer ?
#
loop_
_entity_poly.entity_id
_entity_poly.type
_entity_poly.pdbx_seq_one_letter_code
_entity_poly.pdbx_strand_id
1 'polypeptide(L)' 'DGNSDAVHKEVLACFRKMSTSFADPVKAQENFQNLHQMKDNSIFKTLLSLLDEQKDVEAAQTIR' A
#
# COMPACT_ATOMS: atom_id res chain seq x y z
N ASP A 1 -21.36 -10.74 -7.23
CA ASP A 1 -21.04 -10.31 -5.86
C ASP A 1 -19.95 -11.14 -5.17
N GLY A 2 -19.99 -12.48 -5.18
CA GLY A 2 -18.99 -13.30 -4.46
C GLY A 2 -17.50 -13.16 -4.84
N ASN A 3 -17.19 -12.69 -6.06
CA ASN A 3 -15.79 -12.47 -6.49
C ASN A 3 -15.16 -11.21 -5.85
N SER A 4 -15.97 -10.17 -5.62
CA SER A 4 -15.48 -8.91 -5.01
C SER A 4 -15.10 -9.11 -3.55
N ASP A 5 -15.84 -9.95 -2.83
CA ASP A 5 -15.59 -10.24 -1.42
C ASP A 5 -14.33 -11.08 -1.21
N ALA A 6 -14.04 -12.01 -2.13
CA ALA A 6 -12.82 -12.80 -2.10
C ALA A 6 -11.58 -11.91 -2.27
N VAL A 7 -11.58 -11.04 -3.29
CA VAL A 7 -10.49 -10.07 -3.54
C VAL A 7 -10.30 -9.14 -2.35
N HIS A 8 -11.40 -8.64 -1.77
CA HIS A 8 -11.30 -7.77 -0.59
C HIS A 8 -10.64 -8.48 0.61
N LYS A 9 -11.01 -9.74 0.87
CA LYS A 9 -10.40 -10.54 1.95
C LYS A 9 -8.92 -10.79 1.72
N GLU A 10 -8.51 -11.04 0.48
CA GLU A 10 -7.09 -11.21 0.13
C GLU A 10 -6.30 -9.93 0.35
N VAL A 11 -6.83 -8.77 -0.07
CA VAL A 11 -6.20 -7.46 0.17
C VAL A 11 -6.00 -7.21 1.67
N LEU A 12 -7.02 -7.46 2.49
CA LEU A 12 -6.90 -7.32 3.95
C LEU A 12 -5.86 -8.28 4.55
N ALA A 13 -5.77 -9.51 4.03
CA ALA A 13 -4.74 -10.45 4.45
C ALA A 13 -3.33 -9.95 4.11
N CYS A 14 -3.15 -9.32 2.95
CA CYS A 14 -1.88 -8.69 2.57
C CYS A 14 -1.51 -7.53 3.51
N PHE A 15 -2.44 -6.63 3.84
CA PHE A 15 -2.18 -5.55 4.79
C PHE A 15 -1.71 -6.06 6.14
N ARG A 16 -2.35 -7.11 6.67
CA ARG A 16 -1.91 -7.73 7.92
C ARG A 16 -0.47 -8.25 7.83
N LYS A 17 -0.13 -8.96 6.74
CA LYS A 17 1.22 -9.50 6.53
C LYS A 17 2.27 -8.40 6.38
N MET A 18 1.97 -7.32 5.66
CA MET A 18 2.90 -6.20 5.50
C MET A 18 3.11 -5.43 6.81
N SER A 19 2.05 -5.30 7.60
CA SER A 19 2.08 -4.53 8.85
C SER A 19 3.04 -5.11 9.89
N THR A 20 3.34 -6.41 9.86
CA THR A 20 4.29 -7.03 10.79
C THR A 20 5.72 -6.52 10.63
N SER A 21 6.04 -5.87 9.51
CA SER A 21 7.35 -5.25 9.28
C SER A 21 7.51 -3.87 9.93
N PHE A 22 6.45 -3.33 10.53
CA PHE A 22 6.45 -2.01 11.17
C PHE A 22 6.48 -2.14 12.69
N ALA A 23 7.01 -1.12 13.36
CA ALA A 23 7.12 -1.08 14.82
C ALA A 23 5.76 -1.13 15.54
N ASP A 24 4.72 -0.57 14.90
CA ASP A 24 3.33 -0.66 15.35
C ASP A 24 2.47 -1.31 14.24
N PRO A 25 2.31 -2.64 14.27
CA PRO A 25 1.56 -3.36 13.25
C PRO A 25 0.07 -2.98 13.21
N VAL A 26 -0.52 -2.59 14.34
CA VAL A 26 -1.96 -2.25 14.40
C VAL A 26 -2.18 -0.93 13.66
N LYS A 27 -1.40 0.09 14.00
CA LYS A 27 -1.48 1.39 13.33
C LYS A 27 -1.08 1.32 11.85
N ALA A 28 -0.10 0.49 11.50
CA ALA A 28 0.27 0.26 10.10
C ALA A 28 -0.88 -0.35 9.30
N GLN A 29 -1.59 -1.33 9.88
CA GLN A 29 -2.73 -1.97 9.22
C GLN A 29 -3.89 -0.98 9.01
N GLU A 30 -4.20 -0.16 10.01
CA GLU A 30 -5.22 0.91 9.90
C GLU A 30 -4.86 1.91 8.78
N ASN A 31 -3.59 2.31 8.70
CA ASN A 31 -3.13 3.21 7.64
C ASN A 31 -3.29 2.60 6.24
N PHE A 32 -2.96 1.31 6.06
CA PHE A 32 -3.17 0.62 4.78
C PHE A 32 -4.65 0.51 4.40
N GLN A 33 -5.53 0.27 5.38
CA GLN A 33 -6.98 0.26 5.16
C GLN A 33 -7.51 1.63 4.74
N ASN A 34 -7.07 2.70 5.42
CA ASN A 34 -7.41 4.07 5.05
C ASN A 34 -6.96 4.39 3.63
N LEU A 35 -5.72 4.06 3.27
CA LEU A 35 -5.19 4.26 1.91
C LEU A 35 -6.02 3.51 0.85
N HIS A 36 -6.41 2.27 1.13
CA HIS A 36 -7.26 1.49 0.23
C HIS A 36 -8.66 2.11 0.06
N GLN A 37 -9.24 2.66 1.12
CA GLN A 37 -10.56 3.31 1.10
C GLN A 37 -10.57 4.65 0.36
N MET A 38 -9.43 5.37 0.31
CA MET A 38 -9.32 6.64 -0.42
C MET A 38 -9.58 6.48 -1.93
N LYS A 39 -9.39 5.27 -2.49
CA LYS A 39 -9.57 4.95 -3.92
C LYS A 39 -8.85 5.91 -4.88
N ASP A 40 -7.82 6.60 -4.39
CA ASP A 40 -7.00 7.48 -5.21
C ASP A 40 -5.95 6.67 -5.95
N ASN A 41 -6.25 6.40 -7.23
CA ASN A 41 -5.36 5.65 -8.11
C ASN A 41 -4.03 6.38 -8.34
N SER A 42 -3.95 7.70 -8.13
CA SER A 42 -2.73 8.48 -8.31
C SER A 42 -1.69 8.11 -7.27
N ILE A 43 -2.10 7.87 -6.02
CA ILE A 43 -1.19 7.48 -4.94
C ILE A 43 -0.56 6.13 -5.24
N PHE A 44 -1.36 5.14 -5.65
CA PHE A 44 -0.85 3.81 -6.00
C PHE A 44 0.07 3.86 -7.23
N LYS A 45 -0.22 4.70 -8.22
CA LYS A 45 0.67 4.92 -9.38
C LYS A 45 2.00 5.52 -8.97
N THR A 46 2.02 6.53 -8.10
CA THR A 46 3.26 7.10 -7.57
C THR A 46 4.04 6.10 -6.72
N LEU A 47 3.36 5.33 -5.86
CA LEU A 47 4.02 4.26 -5.09
C LEU A 47 4.62 3.19 -6.01
N LEU A 48 3.94 2.85 -7.11
CA LEU A 48 4.43 1.90 -8.11
C LEU A 48 5.63 2.47 -8.88
N SER A 49 5.60 3.75 -9.28
CA SER A 49 6.73 4.36 -9.98
C SER A 49 7.98 4.39 -9.12
N LEU A 50 7.85 4.58 -7.80
CA LEU A 50 8.99 4.48 -6.87
C LEU A 50 9.58 3.06 -6.78
N LEU A 51 8.78 2.02 -7.02
CA LEU A 51 9.27 0.63 -7.09
C LEU A 51 10.00 0.36 -8.41
N ASP A 52 9.51 0.93 -9.51
CA ASP A 52 10.16 0.85 -10.83
C ASP A 52 11.47 1.67 -10.87
N GLU A 53 11.49 2.80 -10.16
CA GLU A 53 12.64 3.70 -9.99
C GLU A 53 13.63 3.22 -8.92
N GLN A 54 13.51 2.02 -8.35
CA GLN A 54 14.58 1.44 -7.51
C GLN A 54 15.89 1.17 -8.27
N LYS A 55 16.02 1.68 -9.50
CA LYS A 55 17.29 1.83 -10.24
C LYS A 55 17.95 3.20 -10.04
N ASP A 56 17.24 4.23 -9.59
CA ASP A 56 17.80 5.56 -9.35
C ASP A 56 17.30 6.17 -8.03
N VAL A 57 18.18 6.14 -7.02
CA VAL A 57 17.96 6.67 -5.66
C VAL A 57 17.61 8.17 -5.65
N GLU A 58 17.95 8.90 -6.72
CA GLU A 58 17.75 10.34 -6.85
C GLU A 58 16.28 10.74 -7.04
N ALA A 59 15.48 9.94 -7.76
CA ALA A 59 14.07 10.27 -8.01
C ALA A 59 13.20 10.15 -6.74
N ALA A 60 13.52 9.16 -5.89
CA ALA A 60 12.80 8.91 -4.64
C ALA A 60 12.92 10.05 -3.61
N GLN A 61 13.93 10.92 -3.71
CA GLN A 61 14.16 12.01 -2.75
C GLN A 61 13.43 13.31 -3.09
N THR A 62 12.82 13.41 -4.27
CA THR A 62 12.23 14.67 -4.78
C THR A 62 10.81 14.91 -4.28
N ILE A 63 10.15 13.93 -3.66
CA ILE A 63 8.78 14.07 -3.09
C ILE A 63 8.84 14.65 -1.67
N ARG A 64 9.59 15.73 -1.45
CA ARG A 64 9.73 16.39 -0.15
C ARG A 64 9.12 17.78 -0.12
#